data_AF-A0A496RTN5-F1
#
_entry.id   AF-A0A496RTN5-F1
#
_cell.length_a   1.000
_cell.length_b   1.000
_cell.length_c   1.000
_cell.angle_alpha   90.00
_cell.angle_beta   90.00
_cell.angle_gamma   90.00
#
_symmetry.space_group_name_H-M   'P 1'
#
loop_
_entity.id
_entity.type
_entity.pdbx_description
1 polymer ?
#
loop_
_entity_poly.entity_id
_entity_poly.type
_entity_poly.pdbx_seq_one_letter_code
_entity_poly.pdbx_strand_id
1 'polypeptide(L)' 'MTRLTEEEKRELKEFAQSSTFKTDLRRISESRYNPFVVGGKMNIDRFIIFLSEYNYFINHTLKPFRKIKDKKNKL' A
#
# COMPACT_ATOMS: atom_id res chain seq x y z
N MET A 1 21.35 4.02 8.66
CA MET A 1 21.19 4.49 7.27
C MET A 1 22.53 5.03 6.81
N THR A 2 23.10 4.48 5.74
CA THR A 2 24.37 4.91 5.14
C THR A 2 24.21 6.28 4.49
N ARG A 3 25.20 7.17 4.63
CA ARG A 3 25.21 8.48 3.96
C ARG A 3 25.72 8.30 2.54
N LEU A 4 25.01 8.89 1.57
CA LEU A 4 25.42 8.91 0.16
C LEU A 4 26.67 9.77 -0.03
N THR A 5 27.55 9.34 -0.93
CA THR A 5 28.70 10.11 -1.39
C THR A 5 28.25 11.30 -2.25
N GLU A 6 29.14 12.28 -2.45
CA GLU A 6 28.82 13.44 -3.30
C GLU A 6 28.67 13.06 -4.79
N GLU A 7 29.37 12.01 -5.23
CA GLU A 7 29.25 11.48 -6.59
C GLU A 7 27.88 10.83 -6.80
N GLU A 8 27.44 9.98 -5.87
CA GLU A 8 26.11 9.35 -5.90
C GLU A 8 24.99 10.40 -5.90
N LYS A 9 25.15 11.48 -5.13
CA LYS A 9 24.18 12.60 -5.13
C LYS A 9 24.13 13.33 -6.47
N ARG A 10 25.29 13.54 -7.11
CA ARG A 10 25.35 14.20 -8.43
C ARG A 10 24.68 13.34 -9.49
N GLU A 11 25.00 12.05 -9.54
CA GLU A 11 24.41 11.10 -10.47
C GLU A 11 22.88 11.02 -10.31
N LEU A 12 22.39 10.93 -9.07
CA LEU A 12 20.94 10.93 -8.80
C LEU A 12 20.26 12.22 -9.29
N LYS A 13 20.91 13.37 -9.12
CA LYS A 13 20.39 14.66 -9.57
C LYS A 13 20.34 14.76 -11.09
N GLU A 14 21.38 14.30 -11.78
CA GLU A 14 21.42 14.24 -13.24
C GLU A 14 20.34 13.29 -13.78
N PHE A 15 20.19 12.12 -13.17
CA PHE A 15 19.17 11.13 -13.55
C PHE A 15 17.75 11.66 -13.35
N ALA A 16 17.49 12.36 -12.24
CA ALA A 16 16.19 12.98 -11.97
C ALA A 16 15.83 14.10 -12.98
N GLN A 17 16.83 14.76 -13.56
CA GLN A 17 16.64 15.79 -14.57
C GLN A 17 16.46 15.23 -15.99
N SER A 18 16.80 13.95 -16.20
CA SER A 18 16.68 13.29 -17.49
C SER A 18 15.26 13.32 -18.06
N SER A 19 15.15 13.79 -19.30
CA SER A 19 13.88 13.84 -20.04
C SER A 19 13.36 12.47 -20.44
N THR A 20 14.26 11.51 -20.70
CA THR A 20 13.90 10.12 -21.00
C THR A 20 13.27 9.46 -19.80
N PHE A 21 13.89 9.59 -18.63
CA PHE A 21 13.36 9.06 -17.37
C PHE A 21 11.97 9.62 -17.05
N LYS A 22 11.76 10.92 -17.23
CA LYS A 22 10.43 11.55 -17.06
C LYS A 22 9.39 11.00 -18.05
N THR A 23 9.79 10.79 -19.30
CA THR A 23 8.91 10.26 -20.34
C THR A 23 8.50 8.82 -20.04
N ASP A 24 9.44 8.01 -19.57
CA ASP A 24 9.17 6.62 -19.20
C ASP A 24 8.27 6.53 -17.97
N LEU A 25 8.48 7.36 -16.94
CA LEU A 25 7.56 7.46 -15.81
C LEU A 25 6.15 7.92 -16.23
N ARG A 26 6.06 8.84 -17.19
CA ARG A 26 4.78 9.27 -17.74
C ARG A 26 4.06 8.12 -18.42
N ARG A 27 4.76 7.35 -19.26
CA ARG A 27 4.20 6.15 -19.92
C ARG A 27 3.71 5.12 -18.90
N ILE A 28 4.49 4.85 -17.85
CA ILE A 28 4.09 3.94 -16.76
C ILE A 28 2.83 4.46 -16.05
N SER A 29 2.74 5.77 -15.83
CA SER A 29 1.56 6.39 -15.23
C SER A 29 0.33 6.28 -16.14
N GLU A 30 0.49 6.52 -17.44
CA GLU A 30 -0.57 6.42 -18.45
C GLU A 30 -1.03 4.97 -18.64
N SER A 31 -0.11 3.99 -18.57
CA SER A 31 -0.41 2.56 -18.69
C SER A 31 -0.88 1.92 -17.38
N ARG A 32 -0.99 2.69 -16.28
CA ARG A 32 -1.38 2.14 -14.99
C ARG A 32 -2.84 1.71 -15.05
N TYR A 33 -3.06 0.40 -15.16
CA TYR A 33 -4.39 -0.16 -15.02
C TYR A 33 -4.93 0.11 -13.61
N ASN A 34 -6.08 0.79 -13.54
CA ASN A 34 -6.81 0.95 -12.30
C ASN A 34 -8.00 -0.03 -12.29
N PRO A 35 -7.97 -1.11 -11.47
CA PRO A 35 -9.02 -2.13 -11.46
C PRO A 35 -10.39 -1.58 -11.00
N PHE A 36 -10.39 -0.43 -10.33
CA PHE A 36 -11.58 0.25 -9.82
C PHE A 36 -12.20 1.21 -10.83
N VAL A 37 -11.56 1.49 -11.97
CA VAL A 37 -12.12 2.34 -13.02
C VAL A 37 -12.62 1.46 -14.17
N VAL A 38 -13.92 1.50 -14.44
CA VAL A 38 -14.58 0.74 -15.52
C VAL A 38 -15.30 1.72 -16.42
N GLY A 39 -14.97 1.72 -17.72
CA GLY A 39 -15.58 2.66 -18.68
C GLY A 39 -15.34 4.14 -18.34
N GLY A 40 -14.18 4.47 -17.74
CA GLY A 40 -13.83 5.83 -17.33
C GLY A 40 -14.53 6.34 -16.07
N LYS A 41 -15.35 5.51 -15.41
CA LYS A 41 -16.02 5.85 -14.15
C LYS A 41 -15.51 4.96 -13.02
N MET A 42 -15.44 5.52 -11.81
CA MET A 42 -15.12 4.75 -10.62
C MET A 42 -16.25 3.77 -10.32
N ASN A 43 -15.91 2.49 -10.20
CA ASN A 43 -16.81 1.42 -9.81
C ASN A 43 -16.71 1.21 -8.30
N ILE A 44 -17.66 1.78 -7.57
CA ILE A 44 -17.70 1.76 -6.10
C ILE A 44 -17.90 0.33 -5.59
N ASP A 45 -18.71 -0.49 -6.27
CA ASP A 45 -18.97 -1.87 -5.85
C ASP A 45 -17.70 -2.71 -5.85
N ARG A 46 -16.87 -2.60 -6.90
CA ARG A 46 -15.55 -3.25 -6.96
C ARG A 46 -14.64 -2.81 -5.83
N PHE A 47 -14.68 -1.53 -5.47
CA PHE A 47 -13.88 -0.99 -4.38
C PHE A 47 -14.33 -1.54 -3.01
N ILE A 48 -15.65 -1.58 -2.77
CA ILE A 48 -16.22 -2.14 -1.54
C ILE A 48 -15.87 -3.63 -1.41
N ILE A 49 -16.03 -4.41 -2.49
CA ILE A 49 -15.69 -5.84 -2.51
C ILE A 49 -14.21 -6.03 -2.15
N PHE A 50 -13.32 -5.28 -2.80
CA PHE A 50 -11.89 -5.35 -2.50
C PHE A 50 -11.60 -5.07 -1.02
N LEU A 51 -12.18 -4.01 -0.44
CA LEU A 51 -11.97 -3.69 0.96
C LEU A 51 -12.49 -4.79 1.89
N SER A 52 -13.66 -5.35 1.61
CA SER A 52 -14.24 -6.43 2.41
C SER A 52 -13.41 -7.71 2.35
N GLU A 53 -13.04 -8.17 1.15
CA GLU A 53 -12.28 -9.40 0.95
C GLU A 53 -10.84 -9.26 1.45
N TYR A 54 -10.20 -8.11 1.19
CA TYR A 54 -8.86 -7.84 1.70
C TYR A 54 -8.85 -7.82 3.23
N ASN A 55 -9.84 -7.17 3.85
CA ASN A 55 -9.98 -7.14 5.30
C ASN A 55 -10.20 -8.54 5.88
N TYR A 56 -11.02 -9.37 5.23
CA TYR A 56 -11.15 -10.79 5.58
C TYR A 56 -9.82 -11.54 5.47
N PHE A 57 -9.07 -11.31 4.40
CA PHE A 57 -7.79 -11.99 4.15
C PHE A 57 -6.69 -11.61 5.15
N ILE A 58 -6.56 -10.32 5.49
CA ILE A 58 -5.47 -9.86 6.38
C ILE A 58 -5.81 -9.99 7.87
N ASN A 59 -7.10 -10.02 8.22
CA ASN A 59 -7.49 -10.07 9.61
C ASN A 59 -7.11 -11.39 10.24
N HIS A 60 -6.74 -11.29 11.51
CA HIS A 60 -6.48 -12.45 12.33
C HIS A 60 -7.83 -13.05 12.73
N THR A 61 -7.91 -14.38 12.83
CA THR A 61 -9.09 -15.05 13.38
C THR A 61 -9.40 -14.45 14.75
N LEU A 62 -10.63 -13.97 14.94
CA LEU A 62 -11.06 -13.39 16.21
C LEU A 62 -10.74 -14.35 17.35
N LYS A 63 -10.00 -13.87 18.34
CA LYS A 63 -9.65 -14.69 19.50
C LYS A 63 -10.96 -15.11 20.19
N PRO A 64 -11.20 -16.41 20.42
CA PRO A 64 -12.40 -16.84 21.11
C PRO A 64 -12.45 -16.18 22.49
N PHE A 65 -13.64 -15.68 22.84
CA PHE A 65 -13.86 -15.02 24.12
C PHE A 65 -13.46 -15.96 25.26
N ARG A 66 -12.62 -15.46 26.19
CA ARG A 66 -12.30 -16.16 27.42
C ARG A 66 -12.78 -15.31 28.59
N LYS A 67 -13.69 -15.87 29.40
CA LYS A 67 -14.15 -15.25 30.64
C LYS A 67 -12.94 -15.00 31.54
N ILE A 68 -12.75 -13.76 31.98
CA ILE A 68 -11.73 -13.42 32.98
C ILE A 68 -12.10 -14.17 34.26
N LYS A 69 -11.30 -15.18 34.63
CA LYS A 69 -11.44 -15.85 35.92
C LYS A 69 -10.70 -15.00 36.94
N ASP A 70 -11.45 -14.23 37.71
CA ASP A 70 -10.92 -13.61 38.91
C ASP A 70 -10.50 -14.72 39.88
N LYS A 71 -9.19 -14.84 40.11
CA LYS A 71 -8.64 -15.85 41.00
C LYS A 71 -8.85 -15.29 42.40
N LYS A 72 -10.04 -15.52 42.97
CA LYS A 72 -10.38 -15.09 44.33
C LYS A 72 -9.17 -15.30 45.25
N ASN A 73 -8.48 -14.20 45.57
CA ASN A 73 -7.63 -14.14 46.74
C ASN A 73 -8.58 -14.34 47.92
N LYS A 74 -8.29 -15.36 48.72
CA LYS A 74 -8.95 -15.62 49.99
C LYS A 74 -8.90 -14.32 50.81
N LEU A 75 -10.06 -13.78 51.18
CA LEU A 75 -10.24 -13.08 52.44
C LEU A 75 -10.40 -14.15 53.52
#